data_AF-A0A830C500-F1
#
_entry.id   AF-A0A830C500-F1
#
_cell.length_a   1.000
_cell.length_b   1.000
_cell.length_c   1.000
_cell.angle_alpha   90.00
_cell.angle_beta   90.00
_cell.angle_gamma   90.00
#
_symmetry.space_group_name_H-M   'P 1'
#
loop_
_entity.id
_entity.type
_entity.pdbx_description
1 polymer ?
#
loop_
_entity_poly.entity_id
_entity_poly.type
_entity_poly.pdbx_seq_one_letter_code
_entity_poly.pdbx_strand_id
1 'polypeptide(L)'
;FVSLQAFLRIVSVFLQDEGKAPYLYVELDFKEVTSKKAALIENSIQLRSKVGEAASISQEKREVLGDHYKLLLVDLRDIKKLDDLISLAIIDPSLPTFIIAECVLIYLDPESSRAIVGWASRTFPTAVFFLYEQIHPDDAFGQQMIRNLEERGCALLGIYDTPTLNAKEKIFWIKDGR
;
A
#
# COMPACT_ATOMS: atom_id res chain seq x y z
N PHE A 1 -10.07 -5.05 0.43
CA PHE A 1 -8.77 -5.07 -0.27
C PHE A 1 -8.08 -3.77 0.06
N VAL A 2 -6.90 -3.82 0.69
CA VAL A 2 -6.12 -2.63 1.08
C VAL A 2 -4.81 -2.66 0.31
N SER A 3 -4.52 -1.59 -0.41
CA SER A 3 -3.37 -1.45 -1.27
C SER A 3 -2.46 -0.37 -0.72
N LEU A 4 -1.31 -0.78 -0.20
CA LEU A 4 -0.21 0.10 0.19
C LEU A 4 0.62 0.29 -1.07
N GLN A 5 0.61 1.50 -1.64
CA GLN A 5 1.20 1.73 -2.95
C GLN A 5 2.34 2.73 -2.89
N ALA A 6 3.24 2.60 -3.87
CA ALA A 6 4.29 3.57 -4.19
C ALA A 6 4.18 4.05 -5.66
N PHE A 7 3.17 3.58 -6.40
CA PHE A 7 3.06 3.78 -7.85
C PHE A 7 1.64 4.13 -8.30
N LEU A 8 1.55 4.69 -9.51
CA LEU A 8 0.30 5.19 -10.12
C LEU A 8 -0.66 4.10 -10.62
N ARG A 9 -0.34 2.81 -10.44
CA ARG A 9 -1.15 1.72 -11.00
C ARG A 9 -2.41 1.50 -10.16
N ILE A 10 -3.57 1.72 -10.78
CA ILE A 10 -4.89 1.47 -10.21
C ILE A 10 -5.30 0.02 -10.51
N VAL A 11 -4.92 -0.91 -9.62
CA VAL A 11 -5.18 -2.35 -9.82
C VAL A 11 -6.67 -2.68 -9.75
N SER A 12 -7.47 -1.86 -9.06
CA SER A 12 -8.93 -2.05 -8.95
C SER A 12 -9.63 -2.08 -10.30
N VAL A 13 -9.19 -1.25 -11.27
CA VAL A 13 -9.76 -1.20 -12.62
C VAL A 13 -9.62 -2.54 -13.33
N PHE A 14 -8.42 -3.15 -13.26
CA PHE A 14 -8.17 -4.44 -13.87
C PHE A 14 -9.00 -5.56 -13.20
N LEU A 15 -9.08 -5.56 -11.87
CA LEU A 15 -9.92 -6.53 -11.15
C LEU A 15 -11.40 -6.40 -11.52
N GLN A 16 -11.88 -5.17 -11.75
CA GLN A 16 -13.23 -4.92 -12.20
C GLN A 16 -13.48 -5.44 -13.62
N ASP A 17 -12.55 -5.20 -14.54
CA ASP A 17 -12.64 -5.68 -15.92
C ASP A 17 -12.67 -7.22 -16.01
N GLU A 18 -11.97 -7.90 -15.09
CA GLU A 18 -11.94 -9.36 -14.97
C GLU A 18 -13.14 -9.93 -14.18
N GLY A 19 -14.09 -9.10 -13.73
CA GLY A 19 -15.24 -9.54 -12.93
C GLY A 19 -14.86 -10.03 -11.52
N LYS A 20 -13.70 -9.60 -11.00
CA LYS A 20 -13.12 -9.99 -9.70
C LYS A 20 -12.96 -8.80 -8.76
N ALA A 21 -13.79 -7.76 -8.93
CA ALA A 21 -13.75 -6.58 -8.06
C ALA A 21 -14.03 -7.00 -6.60
N PRO A 22 -13.20 -6.56 -5.64
CA PRO A 22 -13.51 -6.78 -4.23
C PRO A 22 -14.68 -5.88 -3.80
N TYR A 23 -15.29 -6.23 -2.66
CA TYR A 23 -16.33 -5.42 -2.03
C TYR A 23 -15.91 -3.95 -1.82
N LEU A 24 -14.67 -3.75 -1.36
CA LEU A 24 -14.07 -2.44 -1.16
C LEU A 24 -12.57 -2.51 -1.50
N TYR A 25 -12.10 -1.55 -2.30
CA TYR A 25 -10.69 -1.35 -2.63
C TYR A 25 -10.21 0.00 -2.08
N VAL A 26 -9.20 -0.03 -1.21
CA VAL A 26 -8.64 1.18 -0.59
C VAL A 26 -7.17 1.31 -0.98
N GLU A 27 -6.80 2.42 -1.61
CA GLU A 27 -5.42 2.79 -1.91
C GLU A 27 -4.91 3.82 -0.90
N LEU A 28 -3.74 3.52 -0.32
CA LEU A 28 -3.03 4.37 0.62
C LEU A 28 -1.68 4.76 0.01
N ASP A 29 -1.41 6.05 -0.10
CA ASP A 29 -0.17 6.56 -0.71
C ASP A 29 0.18 7.96 -0.19
N PHE A 30 1.38 8.44 -0.51
CA PHE A 30 1.81 9.80 -0.19
C PHE A 30 1.05 10.84 -1.02
N LYS A 31 1.01 12.06 -0.47
CA LYS A 31 0.33 13.21 -1.05
C LYS A 31 0.64 13.41 -2.53
N GLU A 32 1.89 13.30 -2.93
CA GLU A 32 2.35 13.53 -4.31
C GLU A 32 1.72 12.53 -5.28
N VAL A 33 1.55 11.28 -4.85
CA VAL A 33 0.99 10.20 -5.66
C VAL A 33 -0.53 10.28 -5.68
N THR A 34 -1.17 10.46 -4.53
CA THR A 34 -2.63 10.60 -4.47
C THR A 34 -3.10 11.84 -5.23
N SER A 35 -2.35 12.94 -5.18
CA SER A 35 -2.62 14.14 -5.98
C SER A 35 -2.65 13.84 -7.48
N LYS A 36 -1.64 13.13 -7.97
CA LYS A 36 -1.54 12.75 -9.40
C LYS A 36 -2.66 11.80 -9.79
N LYS A 37 -2.94 10.78 -8.96
CA LYS A 37 -4.02 9.82 -9.22
C LYS A 37 -5.40 10.48 -9.23
N ALA A 38 -5.70 11.31 -8.23
CA ALA A 38 -6.98 12.04 -8.19
C ALA A 38 -7.17 12.92 -9.43
N ALA A 39 -6.13 13.66 -9.85
CA ALA A 39 -6.15 14.43 -11.08
C ALA A 39 -6.35 13.57 -12.34
N LEU A 40 -5.68 12.41 -12.43
CA LEU A 40 -5.85 11.49 -13.55
C LEU A 40 -7.26 10.90 -13.61
N ILE A 41 -7.82 10.50 -12.47
CA ILE A 41 -9.17 9.95 -12.36
C ILE A 41 -10.21 11.02 -12.73
N GLU A 42 -10.04 12.26 -12.25
CA GLU A 42 -10.96 13.35 -12.55
C GLU A 42 -11.01 13.69 -14.04
N ASN A 43 -9.85 13.73 -14.70
CA ASN A 43 -9.71 14.14 -16.09
C ASN A 43 -9.87 13.00 -17.11
N SER A 44 -10.07 11.76 -16.66
CA SER A 44 -10.29 10.60 -17.53
C SER A 44 -11.68 10.03 -17.34
N ILE A 45 -12.53 10.17 -18.37
CA ILE A 45 -13.88 9.61 -18.38
C ILE A 45 -13.85 8.09 -18.12
N GLN A 46 -12.86 7.39 -18.69
CA GLN A 46 -12.70 5.95 -18.52
C GLN A 46 -12.34 5.56 -17.08
N LEU A 47 -11.50 6.33 -16.38
CA LEU A 47 -11.17 6.02 -14.98
C LEU A 47 -12.28 6.45 -14.03
N ARG A 48 -12.93 7.58 -14.32
CA ARG A 48 -14.05 8.09 -13.53
C ARG A 48 -15.22 7.10 -13.48
N SER A 49 -15.55 6.47 -14.61
CA SER A 49 -16.61 5.44 -14.63
C SER A 49 -16.25 4.20 -13.81
N LYS A 50 -14.96 3.89 -13.63
CA LYS A 50 -14.48 2.73 -12.85
C LYS A 50 -14.54 2.95 -11.35
N VAL A 51 -14.30 4.18 -10.88
CA VAL A 51 -14.39 4.51 -9.45
C VAL A 51 -15.83 4.79 -8.99
N GLY A 52 -16.78 4.86 -9.94
CA GLY A 52 -18.20 5.11 -9.72
C GLY A 52 -18.61 6.53 -10.10
N GLU A 53 -19.75 6.69 -10.78
CA GLU A 53 -20.23 8.02 -11.23
C GLU A 53 -20.51 8.98 -10.07
N ALA A 54 -20.94 8.44 -8.93
CA ALA A 54 -21.20 9.19 -7.70
C ALA A 54 -19.94 9.45 -6.86
N ALA A 55 -18.76 9.00 -7.30
CA ALA A 55 -17.53 9.17 -6.54
C ALA A 55 -17.21 10.66 -6.35
N SER A 56 -16.96 11.03 -5.10
CA SER A 56 -16.46 12.36 -4.76
C SER A 56 -14.96 12.41 -5.02
N ILE A 57 -14.52 13.35 -5.84
CA ILE A 57 -13.10 13.59 -6.12
C ILE A 57 -12.76 14.98 -5.59
N SER A 58 -11.76 15.06 -4.71
CA SER A 58 -11.30 16.34 -4.16
C SER A 58 -9.83 16.58 -4.47
N GLN A 59 -9.57 17.58 -5.31
CA GLN A 59 -8.21 18.06 -5.60
C GLN A 59 -7.60 18.82 -4.41
N GLU A 60 -8.40 19.33 -3.48
CA GLU A 60 -7.90 19.97 -2.27
C GLU A 60 -7.40 18.90 -1.30
N LYS A 61 -8.26 17.91 -1.03
CA LYS A 61 -7.99 16.83 -0.08
C LYS A 61 -7.17 15.68 -0.67
N ARG A 62 -6.90 15.70 -1.99
CA ARG A 62 -6.12 14.68 -2.72
C ARG A 62 -6.68 13.27 -2.52
N GLU A 63 -8.00 13.16 -2.55
CA GLU A 63 -8.74 11.93 -2.28
C GLU A 63 -9.77 11.62 -3.36
N VAL A 64 -10.12 10.35 -3.48
CA VAL A 64 -11.26 9.85 -4.26
C VAL A 64 -12.08 8.95 -3.35
N LEU A 65 -13.37 9.24 -3.22
CA LEU A 65 -14.30 8.50 -2.38
C LEU A 65 -15.48 8.02 -3.22
N GLY A 66 -15.38 6.80 -3.75
CA GLY A 66 -16.49 6.06 -4.36
C GLY A 66 -17.00 4.95 -3.44
N ASP A 67 -18.07 4.26 -3.82
CA ASP A 67 -18.68 3.22 -2.97
C ASP A 67 -17.75 2.00 -2.81
N HIS A 68 -17.06 1.60 -3.88
CA HIS A 68 -16.18 0.43 -3.90
C HIS A 68 -14.69 0.77 -4.07
N TYR A 69 -14.36 2.06 -4.22
CA TYR A 69 -12.99 2.53 -4.40
C TYR A 69 -12.71 3.76 -3.55
N LYS A 70 -11.66 3.71 -2.75
CA LYS A 70 -11.16 4.83 -1.94
C LYS A 70 -9.69 5.07 -2.28
N LEU A 71 -9.32 6.31 -2.54
CA LEU A 71 -7.92 6.76 -2.62
C LEU A 71 -7.71 7.78 -1.51
N LEU A 72 -6.80 7.48 -0.58
CA LEU A 72 -6.57 8.26 0.62
C LEU A 72 -5.09 8.56 0.79
N LEU A 73 -4.78 9.81 1.15
CA LEU A 73 -3.40 10.20 1.47
C LEU A 73 -3.07 9.78 2.90
N VAL A 74 -1.91 9.15 3.08
CA VAL A 74 -1.38 8.85 4.41
C VAL A 74 0.11 8.58 4.34
N ASP A 75 0.81 8.99 5.40
CA ASP A 75 2.15 8.48 5.66
C ASP A 75 2.01 7.17 6.43
N LEU A 76 2.37 6.04 5.81
CA LEU A 76 2.22 4.71 6.42
C LEU A 76 2.99 4.56 7.74
N ARG A 77 3.98 5.42 8.00
CA ARG A 77 4.74 5.43 9.26
C ARG A 77 3.90 5.98 10.43
N ASP A 78 2.85 6.74 10.14
CA ASP A 78 1.93 7.29 11.13
C ASP A 78 0.81 6.29 11.43
N ILE A 79 1.12 5.29 12.27
CA ILE A 79 0.19 4.20 12.61
C ILE A 79 -1.14 4.73 13.18
N LYS A 80 -1.10 5.83 13.93
CA LYS A 80 -2.32 6.44 14.48
C LYS A 80 -3.23 6.94 13.36
N LYS A 81 -2.69 7.59 12.33
CA LYS A 81 -3.49 7.98 11.16
C LYS A 81 -4.02 6.79 10.38
N LEU A 82 -3.28 5.68 10.32
CA LEU A 82 -3.80 4.45 9.71
C LEU A 82 -5.05 3.93 10.45
N ASP A 83 -5.09 4.01 11.77
CA ASP A 83 -6.28 3.66 12.56
C ASP A 83 -7.45 4.62 12.29
N ASP A 84 -7.20 5.93 12.26
CA ASP A 84 -8.22 6.93 11.93
C ASP A 84 -8.82 6.69 10.52
N LEU A 85 -8.00 6.21 9.59
CA LEU A 85 -8.41 5.90 8.22
C LEU A 85 -9.35 4.71 8.11
N ILE A 86 -9.27 3.70 8.98
CA ILE A 86 -10.23 2.58 8.98
C ILE A 86 -11.66 3.12 9.09
N SER A 87 -11.86 4.07 10.00
CA SER A 87 -13.16 4.71 10.20
C SER A 87 -13.53 5.61 9.01
N LEU A 88 -12.59 6.41 8.49
CA LEU A 88 -12.85 7.32 7.36
C LEU A 88 -13.20 6.57 6.07
N ALA A 89 -12.50 5.47 5.81
CA ALA A 89 -12.70 4.63 4.63
C ALA A 89 -13.91 3.68 4.76
N ILE A 90 -14.53 3.63 5.94
CA ILE A 90 -15.62 2.69 6.26
C ILE A 90 -15.16 1.24 5.99
N ILE A 91 -13.93 0.93 6.40
CA ILE A 91 -13.40 -0.42 6.31
C ILE A 91 -13.99 -1.21 7.48
N ASP A 92 -14.71 -2.30 7.19
CA ASP A 92 -15.12 -3.28 8.18
C ASP A 92 -13.97 -4.28 8.42
N PRO A 93 -13.29 -4.23 9.57
CA PRO A 93 -12.14 -5.09 9.82
C PRO A 93 -12.53 -6.56 10.04
N SER A 94 -13.81 -6.86 10.26
CA SER A 94 -14.29 -8.24 10.41
C SER A 94 -14.31 -9.02 9.10
N LEU A 95 -14.30 -8.31 7.95
CA LEU A 95 -14.28 -8.93 6.64
C LEU A 95 -12.86 -9.44 6.27
N PRO A 96 -12.77 -10.57 5.53
CA PRO A 96 -11.49 -11.05 5.00
C PRO A 96 -10.78 -9.97 4.18
N THR A 97 -9.58 -9.61 4.61
CA THR A 97 -8.84 -8.49 4.03
C THR A 97 -7.57 -8.95 3.33
N PHE A 98 -7.50 -8.70 2.02
CA PHE A 98 -6.26 -8.83 1.27
C PHE A 98 -5.50 -7.51 1.30
N ILE A 99 -4.27 -7.53 1.81
CA ILE A 99 -3.36 -6.40 1.92
C ILE A 99 -2.23 -6.60 0.92
N ILE A 100 -1.93 -5.61 0.09
CA ILE A 100 -0.80 -5.65 -0.85
C ILE A 100 0.18 -4.54 -0.54
N ALA A 101 1.46 -4.90 -0.45
CA ALA A 101 2.58 -3.98 -0.41
C ALA A 101 3.56 -4.36 -1.53
N GLU A 102 3.47 -3.67 -2.67
CA GLU A 102 4.31 -3.90 -3.84
C GLU A 102 5.41 -2.84 -3.90
N CYS A 103 6.64 -3.22 -3.55
CA CYS A 103 7.81 -2.36 -3.44
C CYS A 103 7.51 -1.13 -2.57
N VAL A 104 7.07 -1.35 -1.33
CA VAL A 104 6.73 -0.26 -0.39
C VAL A 104 7.58 -0.32 0.88
N LEU A 105 7.51 -1.42 1.62
CA LEU A 105 8.13 -1.53 2.94
C LEU A 105 9.66 -1.43 2.87
N ILE A 106 10.27 -1.88 1.77
CA ILE A 106 11.71 -1.77 1.53
C ILE A 106 12.28 -0.34 1.58
N TYR A 107 11.47 0.68 1.30
CA TYR A 107 11.88 2.09 1.33
C TYR A 107 11.77 2.71 2.73
N LEU A 108 11.19 2.00 3.69
CA LEU A 108 11.02 2.46 5.05
C LEU A 108 12.13 1.91 5.94
N ASP A 109 12.41 2.61 7.04
CA ASP A 109 13.28 2.05 8.07
C ASP A 109 12.64 0.76 8.64
N PRO A 110 13.47 -0.16 9.19
CA PRO A 110 12.97 -1.45 9.65
C PRO A 110 11.91 -1.37 10.75
N GLU A 111 11.93 -0.35 11.61
CA GLU A 111 10.96 -0.19 12.68
C GLU A 111 9.58 0.19 12.13
N SER A 112 9.55 1.15 11.20
CA SER A 112 8.32 1.52 10.48
C SER A 112 7.69 0.33 9.77
N SER A 113 8.48 -0.48 9.05
CA SER A 113 7.99 -1.67 8.34
C SER A 113 7.37 -2.70 9.28
N ARG A 114 8.04 -2.99 10.41
CA ARG A 114 7.50 -3.88 11.45
C ARG A 114 6.25 -3.31 12.10
N ALA A 115 6.19 -2.00 12.33
CA ALA A 115 5.01 -1.34 12.91
C ALA A 115 3.78 -1.47 11.99
N ILE A 116 3.96 -1.33 10.67
CA ILE A 116 2.89 -1.49 9.67
C ILE A 116 2.39 -2.94 9.63
N VAL A 117 3.29 -3.93 9.61
CA VAL A 117 2.92 -5.35 9.65
C VAL A 117 2.19 -5.69 10.95
N GLY A 118 2.70 -5.20 12.08
CA GLY A 118 2.06 -5.36 13.39
C GLY A 118 0.69 -4.69 13.46
N TRP A 119 0.53 -3.50 12.88
CA TRP A 119 -0.77 -2.84 12.74
C TRP A 119 -1.73 -3.70 11.93
N ALA A 120 -1.34 -4.14 10.73
CA ALA A 120 -2.19 -4.97 9.88
C ALA A 120 -2.68 -6.24 10.59
N SER A 121 -1.79 -6.93 11.32
CA SER A 121 -2.13 -8.13 12.09
C SER A 121 -3.10 -7.88 13.25
N ARG A 122 -3.06 -6.69 13.87
CA ARG A 122 -4.00 -6.33 14.96
C ARG A 122 -5.34 -5.86 14.43
N THR A 123 -5.32 -5.15 13.31
CA THR A 123 -6.51 -4.52 12.73
C THR A 123 -7.40 -5.55 12.03
N PHE A 124 -6.84 -6.51 11.32
CA PHE A 124 -7.59 -7.46 10.49
C PHE A 124 -7.46 -8.90 11.01
N PRO A 125 -8.48 -9.45 11.71
CA PRO A 125 -8.44 -10.82 12.25
C PRO A 125 -8.31 -11.89 11.17
N THR A 126 -8.85 -11.65 9.98
CA THR A 126 -8.70 -12.54 8.81
C THR A 126 -8.05 -11.76 7.68
N ALA A 127 -6.75 -11.97 7.46
CA ALA A 127 -6.03 -11.26 6.42
C ALA A 127 -5.02 -12.13 5.67
N VAL A 128 -4.79 -11.75 4.41
CA VAL A 128 -3.64 -12.18 3.61
C VAL A 128 -2.79 -10.95 3.34
N PHE A 129 -1.51 -11.01 3.70
CA PHE A 129 -0.55 -9.95 3.40
C PHE A 129 0.35 -10.39 2.25
N PHE A 130 0.19 -9.76 1.10
CA PHE A 130 1.02 -9.98 -0.08
C PHE A 130 2.13 -8.93 -0.12
N LEU A 131 3.39 -9.40 -0.08
CA LEU A 131 4.58 -8.56 -0.10
C LEU A 131 5.43 -8.92 -1.32
N TYR A 132 5.80 -7.91 -2.10
CA TYR A 132 6.73 -8.06 -3.22
C TYR A 132 7.80 -6.97 -3.12
N GLU A 133 9.07 -7.34 -2.94
CA GLU A 133 10.18 -6.39 -2.82
C GLU A 133 11.54 -7.06 -3.00
N GLN A 134 12.59 -6.24 -3.06
CA GLN A 134 13.96 -6.64 -3.31
C GLN A 134 14.57 -7.44 -2.14
N ILE A 135 15.50 -8.34 -2.47
CA ILE A 135 16.33 -9.14 -1.55
C ILE A 135 17.75 -9.28 -2.11
N HIS A 136 18.64 -9.95 -1.38
CA HIS A 136 20.02 -10.25 -1.73
C HIS A 136 20.90 -9.01 -1.98
N PRO A 137 21.10 -8.14 -0.98
CA PRO A 137 21.90 -6.92 -1.13
C PRO A 137 23.38 -7.19 -1.44
N ASP A 138 23.91 -8.36 -1.05
CA ASP A 138 25.35 -8.63 -1.06
C ASP A 138 25.86 -9.31 -2.33
N ASP A 139 24.96 -9.76 -3.22
CA ASP A 139 25.39 -10.30 -4.52
C ASP A 139 25.70 -9.17 -5.53
N ALA A 140 26.34 -9.52 -6.65
CA ALA A 140 26.75 -8.54 -7.64
C ALA A 140 25.56 -7.75 -8.23
N PHE A 141 24.39 -8.37 -8.35
CA PHE A 141 23.18 -7.71 -8.85
C PHE A 141 22.61 -6.76 -7.80
N GLY A 142 22.46 -7.21 -6.55
CA GLY A 142 21.97 -6.43 -5.42
C GLY A 142 22.82 -5.19 -5.17
N GLN A 143 24.14 -5.34 -5.19
CA GLN A 143 25.08 -4.24 -5.04
C GLN A 143 24.94 -3.20 -6.17
N GLN A 144 24.76 -3.64 -7.42
CA GLN A 144 24.53 -2.72 -8.52
C GLN A 144 23.15 -2.04 -8.44
N MET A 145 22.12 -2.79 -8.05
CA MET A 145 20.77 -2.28 -7.86
C MET A 145 20.71 -1.21 -6.78
N ILE A 146 21.33 -1.43 -5.62
CA ILE A 146 21.40 -0.48 -4.51
C ILE A 146 22.08 0.81 -4.98
N ARG A 147 23.29 0.71 -5.55
CA ARG A 147 24.00 1.90 -6.09
C ARG A 147 23.13 2.69 -7.07
N ASN A 148 22.50 2.02 -8.04
CA ASN A 148 21.66 2.65 -9.05
C ASN A 148 20.41 3.35 -8.47
N LEU A 149 19.88 2.87 -7.35
CA LEU A 149 18.70 3.46 -6.71
C LEU A 149 19.11 4.62 -5.78
N GLU A 150 20.21 4.46 -5.03
CA GLU A 150 20.77 5.51 -4.19
C GLU A 150 21.22 6.74 -5.00
N GLU A 151 21.84 6.54 -6.16
CA GLU A 151 22.19 7.63 -7.10
C GLU A 151 20.96 8.45 -7.55
N ARG A 152 19.76 7.87 -7.47
CA ARG A 152 18.48 8.52 -7.80
C ARG A 152 17.74 9.05 -6.57
N GLY A 153 18.34 8.95 -5.37
CA GLY A 153 17.72 9.36 -4.12
C GLY A 153 16.65 8.38 -3.60
N CYS A 154 16.64 7.13 -4.08
CA CYS A 154 15.64 6.10 -3.72
C CYS A 154 16.28 4.98 -2.90
N ALA A 155 16.88 5.30 -1.76
CA ALA A 155 17.56 4.31 -0.92
C ALA A 155 16.61 3.21 -0.40
N LEU A 156 17.09 1.97 -0.39
CA LEU A 156 16.36 0.81 0.11
C LEU A 156 16.63 0.62 1.61
N LEU A 157 16.02 1.46 2.45
CA LEU A 157 16.30 1.53 3.90
C LEU A 157 16.14 0.20 4.65
N GLY A 158 15.27 -0.70 4.17
CA GLY A 158 15.00 -2.00 4.81
C GLY A 158 15.82 -3.18 4.27
N ILE A 159 16.66 -3.00 3.23
CA ILE A 159 17.25 -4.13 2.48
C ILE A 159 18.20 -4.99 3.32
N TYR A 160 18.96 -4.37 4.21
CA TYR A 160 19.92 -5.09 5.05
C TYR A 160 19.30 -5.73 6.30
N ASP A 161 18.14 -5.25 6.77
CA ASP A 161 17.40 -5.86 7.89
C ASP A 161 16.67 -7.13 7.46
N THR A 162 16.22 -7.18 6.19
CA THR A 162 15.52 -8.33 5.61
C THR A 162 16.15 -8.78 4.29
N PRO A 163 17.41 -9.26 4.30
CA PRO A 163 18.21 -9.45 3.08
C PRO A 163 17.87 -10.72 2.28
N THR A 164 17.01 -11.60 2.80
CA THR A 164 16.68 -12.89 2.17
C THR A 164 15.19 -13.15 2.26
N LEU A 165 14.69 -14.09 1.44
CA LEU A 165 13.30 -14.55 1.53
C LEU A 165 12.92 -14.99 2.95
N ASN A 166 13.78 -15.78 3.61
CA ASN A 166 13.51 -16.22 4.98
C ASN A 166 13.51 -15.06 5.99
N ALA A 167 14.31 -14.02 5.78
CA ALA A 167 14.26 -12.83 6.62
C ALA A 167 12.96 -12.04 6.40
N LYS A 168 12.45 -11.98 5.17
CA LYS A 168 11.13 -11.40 4.85
C LYS A 168 9.98 -12.19 5.48
N GLU A 169 10.06 -13.52 5.54
CA GLU A 169 9.03 -14.32 6.21
C GLU A 169 8.98 -14.01 7.72
N LYS A 170 10.15 -13.84 8.35
CA LYS A 170 10.25 -13.60 9.80
C LYS A 170 9.59 -12.31 10.27
N ILE A 171 9.48 -11.27 9.45
CA ILE A 171 8.78 -10.03 9.88
C ILE A 171 7.28 -10.25 10.08
N PHE A 172 6.71 -11.31 9.49
CA PHE A 172 5.31 -11.71 9.70
C PHE A 172 5.14 -12.67 10.88
N TRP A 173 6.24 -13.19 11.44
CA TRP A 173 6.19 -14.03 12.63
C TRP A 173 6.17 -13.14 13.86
N ILE A 174 5.02 -12.51 14.09
CA ILE A 174 4.78 -11.78 15.33
C ILE A 174 4.81 -12.82 16.46
N LYS A 175 5.83 -12.75 17.32
CA LYS A 175 5.78 -13.44 18.61
C LYS A 175 4.70 -12.74 19.42
N ASP A 176 3.50 -13.28 19.38
CA ASP A 176 2.43 -12.88 20.28
C ASP A 176 2.99 -13.05 21.71
N GLY A 177 3.19 -11.93 22.41
CA GLY A 177 3.42 -11.91 23.85
C GLY A 177 2.10 -12.11 24.61
N ARG A 178 1.27 -13.03 24.14
CA ARG A 178 0.08 -13.53 24.83
C ARG A 178 0.38 -14.92 25.36
#